data_AF-R7V0G9-F1
#
_entry.id   AF-R7V0G9-F1
#
_cell.length_a   1.000
_cell.length_b   1.000
_cell.length_c   1.000
_cell.angle_alpha   90.00
_cell.angle_beta   90.00
_cell.angle_gamma   90.00
#
_symmetry.space_group_name_H-M   'P 1'
#
loop_
_entity.id
_entity.type
_entity.pdbx_description
1 polymer ?
#
loop_
_entity_poly.entity_id
_entity_poly.type
_entity_poly.pdbx_seq_one_letter_code
_entity_poly.pdbx_strand_id
1 'polypeptide(L)'
;MIAFSVVTARGAAPQWKNISHHYENVPDVTVLSEKPNKLMALLAIVPSLYILSELFDLFGGYPYSIQFMYDKSLFAKFTKRLSTECVIVGNGPYRCVLFVHSISALAWLKHYLEGQETQLIPLSVSLLLGWIFLMFFTRGLSSTSRFSIMIQKMFFQDLMYFVAIFVLVMVAFTTSVMAMFSNVVRMRAGVANLMFAMLNIVVEIKDKDDIPLGSFPDFTQGLIICYTTIGVILMLNMLIAMMNTSYEAVRLTKENIWKQQQLSVLLMIERRLFWCRRVCLKSECKLWYKQWDHGTRAYIDVTTS
;
A
#
# COMPACT_ATOMS: atom_id res chain seq x y z
N MET A 1 2.41 41.18 59.00
CA MET A 1 3.57 41.19 58.08
C MET A 1 4.00 39.74 57.88
N ILE A 2 3.50 39.09 56.82
CA ILE A 2 4.08 37.93 56.10
C ILE A 2 3.33 37.94 54.76
N ALA A 3 4.03 38.30 53.68
CA ALA A 3 3.52 38.30 52.32
C ALA A 3 3.77 36.93 51.71
N PHE A 4 2.73 36.27 51.20
CA PHE A 4 2.86 35.10 50.33
C PHE A 4 3.07 35.60 48.89
N SER A 5 4.30 35.50 48.39
CA SER A 5 4.58 35.69 46.97
C SER A 5 4.14 34.45 46.19
N VAL A 6 3.11 34.60 45.37
CA VAL A 6 2.68 33.61 44.37
C VAL A 6 3.76 33.54 43.30
N VAL A 7 4.54 32.44 43.30
CA VAL A 7 5.47 32.12 42.21
C VAL A 7 4.63 31.65 41.02
N THR A 8 4.38 32.56 40.06
CA THR A 8 3.85 32.20 38.75
C THR A 8 4.92 31.44 37.98
N ALA A 9 4.89 30.11 38.04
CA ALA A 9 5.64 29.26 37.12
C ALA A 9 5.03 29.43 35.72
N ARG A 10 5.61 30.33 34.90
CA ARG A 10 5.39 30.30 33.45
C ARG A 10 5.96 28.99 32.94
N GLY A 11 5.09 28.05 32.57
CA GLY A 11 5.48 26.81 31.90
C GLY A 11 6.25 27.16 30.64
N ALA A 12 7.55 26.87 30.63
CA ALA A 12 8.36 26.95 29.44
C ALA A 12 7.82 25.94 28.42
N ALA A 13 7.49 26.42 27.22
CA ALA A 13 7.10 25.55 26.11
C ALA A 13 8.22 24.52 25.83
N PRO A 14 7.88 23.28 25.43
CA PRO A 14 8.88 22.25 25.15
C PRO A 14 9.85 22.72 24.05
N GLN A 15 11.14 22.44 24.23
CA GLN A 15 12.25 23.01 23.45
C GLN A 15 12.12 22.86 21.92
N TRP A 16 11.34 21.90 21.43
CA TRP A 16 11.13 21.70 20.00
C TRP A 16 10.22 22.77 19.35
N LYS A 17 9.41 23.51 20.14
CA LYS A 17 8.49 24.54 19.61
C LYS A 17 9.17 25.88 19.32
N ASN A 18 10.37 26.11 19.86
CA ASN A 18 11.18 27.33 19.65
C ASN A 18 12.24 27.19 18.55
N ILE A 19 12.22 26.09 17.79
CA ILE A 19 13.06 25.96 16.59
C ILE A 19 12.35 26.74 15.47
N SER A 20 12.43 28.07 15.53
CA SER A 20 12.27 28.88 14.33
C SER A 20 13.30 28.37 13.33
N HIS A 21 12.84 27.85 12.19
CA HIS A 21 13.69 27.49 11.06
C HIS A 21 14.39 28.74 10.52
N HIS A 22 15.39 29.24 11.25
CA HIS A 22 16.50 29.93 10.64
C HIS A 22 17.22 28.85 9.83
N TYR A 23 17.03 28.89 8.52
CA TYR A 23 18.06 28.40 7.61
C TYR A 23 19.28 29.30 7.83
N GLU A 24 20.00 29.06 8.93
CA GLU A 24 21.38 29.47 9.02
C GLU A 24 22.04 28.86 7.79
N ASN A 25 22.65 29.72 6.97
CA ASN A 25 23.47 29.30 5.84
C ASN A 25 24.63 28.51 6.43
N VAL A 26 24.40 27.21 6.66
CA VAL A 26 25.45 26.27 6.98
C VAL A 26 26.41 26.36 5.79
N PRO A 27 27.68 26.77 6.01
CA PRO A 27 28.64 26.89 4.93
C PRO A 27 28.68 25.56 4.20
N ASP A 28 28.47 25.59 2.88
CA ASP A 28 28.38 24.46 1.95
C ASP A 28 28.85 23.16 2.62
N VAL A 29 27.92 22.46 3.28
CA VAL A 29 28.08 21.02 3.42
C VAL A 29 27.99 20.59 1.97
N THR A 30 29.15 20.51 1.33
CA THR A 30 29.37 19.70 0.15
C THR A 30 28.71 18.39 0.50
N VAL A 31 27.43 18.25 0.10
CA VAL A 31 26.76 16.97 0.02
C VAL A 31 27.73 16.24 -0.87
N LEU A 32 28.57 15.42 -0.24
CA LEU A 32 29.52 14.59 -0.94
C LEU A 32 28.63 13.86 -1.92
N SER A 33 28.64 14.33 -3.16
CA SER A 33 28.14 13.61 -4.32
C SER A 33 29.13 12.47 -4.44
N GLU A 34 29.03 11.52 -3.49
CA GLU A 34 29.72 10.27 -3.55
C GLU A 34 29.31 9.70 -4.89
N LYS A 35 30.31 9.53 -5.76
CA LYS A 35 30.09 8.96 -7.09
C LYS A 35 29.19 7.76 -6.93
N PRO A 36 28.16 7.62 -7.77
CA PRO A 36 27.14 6.60 -7.58
C PRO A 36 27.82 5.24 -7.40
N ASN A 37 27.74 4.70 -6.18
CA ASN A 37 28.29 3.40 -5.85
C ASN A 37 27.63 2.39 -6.79
N LYS A 38 28.43 1.78 -7.67
CA LYS A 38 27.94 0.80 -8.66
C LYS A 38 27.20 -0.37 -8.00
N LEU A 39 27.53 -0.65 -6.73
CA LEU A 39 26.83 -1.64 -5.91
C LEU A 39 25.35 -1.30 -5.67
N MET A 40 24.99 -0.01 -5.54
CA MET A 40 23.59 0.39 -5.38
C MET A 40 22.78 0.15 -6.65
N ALA A 41 23.39 0.29 -7.83
CA ALA A 41 22.72 -0.04 -9.10
C ALA A 41 22.43 -1.55 -9.22
N LEU A 42 23.21 -2.42 -8.56
CA LEU A 42 22.96 -3.86 -8.48
C LEU A 42 21.60 -4.15 -7.80
N LEU A 43 21.21 -3.32 -6.83
CA LEU A 43 19.97 -3.51 -6.08
C LEU A 43 18.72 -3.27 -6.94
N ALA A 44 18.84 -2.49 -8.02
CA ALA A 44 17.78 -2.29 -9.02
C ALA A 44 17.64 -3.46 -10.03
N ILE A 45 18.58 -4.42 -10.03
CA ILE A 45 18.49 -5.62 -10.89
C ILE A 45 17.32 -6.51 -10.46
N VAL A 46 17.07 -6.65 -9.16
CA VAL A 46 15.96 -7.49 -8.66
C VAL A 46 14.58 -6.95 -9.09
N PRO A 47 14.26 -5.65 -8.93
CA PRO A 47 13.02 -5.06 -9.44
C PRO A 47 12.85 -5.15 -10.96
N SER A 48 13.94 -4.99 -11.73
CA SER A 48 13.90 -5.08 -13.19
C SER A 48 13.67 -6.51 -13.68
N LEU A 49 14.30 -7.51 -13.05
CA LEU A 49 14.01 -8.92 -13.29
C LEU A 49 12.57 -9.28 -12.92
N TYR A 50 12.00 -8.67 -11.88
CA TYR A 50 10.59 -8.88 -11.54
C TYR A 50 9.64 -8.38 -12.64
N ILE A 51 9.85 -7.15 -13.14
CA ILE A 51 9.03 -6.62 -14.24
C ILE A 51 9.15 -7.52 -15.48
N LEU A 52 10.36 -7.97 -15.79
CA LEU A 52 10.60 -8.91 -16.88
C LEU A 52 9.82 -10.22 -16.67
N SER A 53 9.84 -10.77 -15.45
CA SER A 53 9.08 -11.98 -15.09
C SER A 53 7.57 -11.80 -15.23
N GLU A 54 7.01 -10.68 -14.75
CA GLU A 54 5.58 -10.38 -14.92
C GLU A 54 5.23 -10.16 -16.40
N LEU A 55 6.13 -9.56 -17.18
CA LEU A 55 5.96 -9.42 -18.63
C LEU A 55 5.89 -10.81 -19.30
N PHE A 56 6.79 -11.72 -18.94
CA PHE A 56 6.76 -13.11 -19.42
C PHE A 56 5.50 -13.87 -18.99
N ASP A 57 5.03 -13.66 -17.76
CA ASP A 57 3.78 -14.26 -17.26
C ASP A 57 2.55 -13.71 -17.99
N LEU A 58 2.56 -12.42 -18.35
CA LEU A 58 1.49 -11.70 -19.04
C LEU A 58 1.41 -12.03 -20.54
N PHE A 59 2.55 -12.14 -21.22
CA PHE A 59 2.62 -12.56 -22.62
C PHE A 59 2.54 -14.08 -22.81
N GLY A 60 2.66 -14.85 -21.71
CA GLY A 60 2.56 -16.29 -21.73
C GLY A 60 3.82 -16.94 -22.27
N GLY A 61 4.78 -17.19 -21.38
CA GLY A 61 5.80 -18.21 -21.60
C GLY A 61 5.18 -19.61 -21.69
N TYR A 62 5.74 -20.44 -22.56
CA TYR A 62 5.47 -21.88 -22.60
C TYR A 62 5.82 -22.51 -21.23
N PRO A 63 4.95 -23.33 -20.60
CA PRO A 63 3.89 -24.15 -21.20
C PRO A 63 2.45 -23.60 -21.06
N TYR A 64 2.22 -22.44 -20.44
CA TYR A 64 0.86 -21.95 -20.13
C TYR A 64 0.31 -20.94 -21.17
N SER A 65 1.02 -20.79 -22.29
CA SER A 65 0.72 -19.81 -23.34
C SER A 65 -0.34 -20.28 -24.34
N ILE A 66 -0.49 -21.59 -24.53
CA ILE A 66 -1.19 -22.12 -25.70
C ILE A 66 -2.43 -22.88 -25.24
N GLN A 67 -3.57 -22.20 -25.06
CA GLN A 67 -4.86 -22.79 -25.50
C GLN A 67 -6.13 -21.95 -25.45
N PHE A 68 -6.22 -20.78 -24.79
CA PHE A 68 -7.59 -20.33 -24.43
C PHE A 68 -8.35 -19.37 -25.35
N MET A 69 -7.75 -18.72 -26.36
CA MET A 69 -8.55 -17.89 -27.30
C MET A 69 -7.87 -17.78 -28.67
N TYR A 70 -8.15 -18.74 -29.56
CA TYR A 70 -8.05 -18.47 -30.99
C TYR A 70 -9.08 -17.39 -31.34
N ASP A 71 -8.69 -16.39 -32.14
CA ASP A 71 -9.58 -15.38 -32.76
C ASP A 71 -10.06 -14.15 -31.94
N LYS A 72 -9.26 -13.65 -30.98
CA LYS A 72 -9.53 -12.36 -30.30
C LYS A 72 -8.35 -11.38 -30.41
N SER A 73 -8.66 -10.07 -30.39
CA SER A 73 -7.67 -8.99 -30.39
C SER A 73 -6.74 -9.07 -29.17
N LEU A 74 -5.50 -8.59 -29.33
CA LEU A 74 -4.48 -8.63 -28.28
C LEU A 74 -4.95 -7.95 -26.97
N PHE A 75 -5.72 -6.87 -27.06
CA PHE A 75 -6.27 -6.16 -25.91
C PHE A 75 -7.32 -6.98 -25.14
N ALA A 76 -8.18 -7.72 -25.86
CA ALA A 76 -9.17 -8.61 -25.23
C ALA A 76 -8.49 -9.80 -24.54
N LYS A 77 -7.40 -10.31 -25.12
CA LYS A 77 -6.56 -11.34 -24.48
C LYS A 77 -5.88 -10.81 -23.22
N PHE A 78 -5.33 -9.61 -23.29
CA PHE A 78 -4.65 -8.94 -22.18
C PHE A 78 -5.58 -8.67 -20.98
N THR A 79 -6.72 -8.02 -21.22
CA THR A 79 -7.69 -7.68 -20.17
C THR A 79 -8.26 -8.91 -19.48
N LYS A 80 -8.60 -9.95 -20.26
CA LYS A 80 -9.09 -11.21 -19.71
C LYS A 80 -8.03 -11.92 -18.87
N ARG A 81 -6.77 -11.91 -19.31
CA ARG A 81 -5.64 -12.52 -18.59
C ARG A 81 -5.32 -11.79 -17.29
N LEU A 82 -5.33 -10.46 -17.30
CA LEU A 82 -5.17 -9.64 -16.10
C LEU A 82 -6.27 -9.95 -15.09
N SER A 83 -7.53 -10.04 -15.55
CA SER A 83 -8.66 -10.40 -14.70
C SER A 83 -8.55 -11.82 -14.15
N THR A 84 -8.19 -12.83 -14.94
CA THR A 84 -8.05 -14.21 -14.44
C THR A 84 -6.88 -14.36 -13.49
N GLU A 85 -5.72 -13.74 -13.74
CA GLU A 85 -4.59 -13.83 -12.81
C GLU A 85 -4.85 -13.08 -11.50
N CYS A 86 -5.56 -11.95 -11.54
CA CYS A 86 -6.01 -11.26 -10.32
C CYS A 86 -7.03 -12.09 -9.51
N VAL A 87 -7.94 -12.81 -10.18
CA VAL A 87 -9.05 -13.54 -9.55
C VAL A 87 -8.67 -14.96 -9.12
N ILE A 88 -7.99 -15.74 -9.97
CA ILE A 88 -7.70 -17.17 -9.75
C ILE A 88 -6.71 -17.39 -8.61
N VAL A 89 -5.75 -16.48 -8.44
CA VAL A 89 -4.64 -16.66 -7.48
C VAL A 89 -4.92 -15.94 -6.16
N GLY A 90 -5.85 -14.97 -6.12
CA GLY A 90 -6.10 -14.13 -4.94
C GLY A 90 -4.91 -13.22 -4.55
N ASN A 91 -3.84 -13.23 -5.36
CA ASN A 91 -2.60 -12.49 -5.14
C ASN A 91 -2.59 -11.12 -5.84
N GLY A 92 -3.70 -10.70 -6.47
CA GLY A 92 -3.81 -9.45 -7.21
C GLY A 92 -3.22 -8.23 -6.49
N PRO A 93 -3.63 -7.95 -5.24
CA PRO A 93 -3.08 -6.84 -4.46
C PRO A 93 -1.56 -6.84 -4.30
N TYR A 94 -0.94 -7.99 -4.07
CA TYR A 94 0.51 -8.07 -3.88
C TYR A 94 1.25 -7.89 -5.19
N ARG A 95 0.68 -8.36 -6.30
CA ARG A 95 1.23 -8.08 -7.63
C ARG A 95 1.17 -6.58 -7.94
N CYS A 96 0.08 -5.90 -7.57
CA CYS A 96 -0.02 -4.44 -7.69
C CYS A 96 1.05 -3.73 -6.85
N VAL A 97 1.20 -4.09 -5.57
CA VAL A 97 2.25 -3.52 -4.68
C VAL A 97 3.63 -3.71 -5.27
N LEU A 98 3.93 -4.92 -5.75
CA LEU A 98 5.26 -5.24 -6.29
C LEU A 98 5.49 -4.58 -7.66
N PHE A 99 4.45 -4.41 -8.48
CA PHE A 99 4.51 -3.64 -9.72
C PHE A 99 4.82 -2.16 -9.47
N VAL A 100 4.12 -1.53 -8.51
CA VAL A 100 4.38 -0.14 -8.13
C VAL A 100 5.77 0.01 -7.51
N HIS A 101 6.19 -0.94 -6.67
CA HIS A 101 7.55 -1.01 -6.12
C HIS A 101 8.59 -1.03 -7.24
N SER A 102 8.41 -1.88 -8.25
CA SER A 102 9.36 -1.99 -9.35
C SER A 102 9.41 -0.77 -10.26
N ILE A 103 8.26 -0.14 -10.55
CA ILE A 103 8.24 1.14 -11.28
C ILE A 103 8.96 2.22 -10.47
N SER A 104 8.68 2.30 -9.17
CA SER A 104 9.33 3.27 -8.28
C SER A 104 10.84 3.04 -8.20
N ALA A 105 11.29 1.79 -8.15
CA ALA A 105 12.71 1.45 -8.15
C ALA A 105 13.41 1.82 -9.49
N LEU A 106 12.73 1.63 -10.63
CA LEU A 106 13.26 2.06 -11.93
C LEU A 106 13.31 3.59 -12.06
N ALA A 107 12.28 4.29 -11.58
CA ALA A 107 12.27 5.75 -11.52
C ALA A 107 13.44 6.25 -10.65
N TRP A 108 13.65 5.64 -9.48
CA TRP A 108 14.82 5.92 -8.65
C TRP A 108 16.14 5.72 -9.41
N LEU A 109 16.32 4.58 -10.08
CA LEU A 109 17.55 4.31 -10.85
C LEU A 109 17.79 5.37 -11.92
N LYS A 110 16.74 5.80 -12.63
CA LYS A 110 16.83 6.88 -13.62
C LYS A 110 17.31 8.19 -12.98
N HIS A 111 16.65 8.63 -11.90
CA HIS A 111 17.01 9.87 -11.20
C HIS A 111 18.41 9.80 -10.57
N TYR A 112 18.83 8.62 -10.10
CA TYR A 112 20.17 8.35 -9.56
C TYR A 112 21.25 8.46 -10.64
N LEU A 113 21.01 7.95 -11.85
CA LEU A 113 21.94 8.09 -12.98
C LEU A 113 22.05 9.54 -13.49
N GLU A 114 20.94 10.29 -13.43
CA GLU A 114 20.90 11.72 -13.78
C GLU A 114 21.50 12.63 -12.69
N GLY A 115 21.84 12.09 -11.52
CA GLY A 115 22.40 12.85 -10.40
C GLY A 115 21.43 13.87 -9.78
N GLN A 116 20.13 13.65 -9.89
CA GLN A 116 19.11 14.57 -9.38
C GLN A 116 18.79 14.33 -7.91
N GLU A 117 18.60 15.41 -7.14
CA GLU A 117 18.21 15.32 -5.71
C GLU A 117 16.80 14.73 -5.50
N THR A 118 15.95 14.76 -6.53
CA THR A 118 14.60 14.19 -6.52
C THR A 118 14.57 12.67 -6.42
N GLN A 119 15.72 11.98 -6.48
CA GLN A 119 15.86 10.53 -6.31
C GLN A 119 15.28 10.00 -4.99
N LEU A 120 15.27 10.80 -3.93
CA LEU A 120 14.84 10.37 -2.60
C LEU A 120 13.34 10.02 -2.56
N ILE A 121 12.52 10.69 -3.39
CA ILE A 121 11.07 10.47 -3.46
C ILE A 121 10.76 9.04 -3.95
N PRO A 122 11.16 8.60 -5.16
CA PRO A 122 10.89 7.25 -5.63
C PRO A 122 11.61 6.17 -4.79
N LEU A 123 12.74 6.50 -4.16
CA LEU A 123 13.41 5.61 -3.22
C LEU A 123 12.54 5.34 -1.98
N SER A 124 11.99 6.39 -1.36
CA SER A 124 11.16 6.27 -0.17
C SER A 124 9.91 5.42 -0.41
N VAL A 125 9.26 5.61 -1.55
CA VAL A 125 8.09 4.83 -1.97
C VAL A 125 8.46 3.37 -2.23
N SER A 126 9.58 3.12 -2.90
CA SER A 126 10.08 1.78 -3.17
C SER A 126 10.35 1.02 -1.86
N LEU A 127 11.05 1.64 -0.92
CA LEU A 127 11.35 1.04 0.39
C LEU A 127 10.07 0.71 1.17
N LEU A 128 9.13 1.65 1.26
CA LEU A 128 7.85 1.44 1.95
C LEU A 128 7.10 0.23 1.37
N LEU A 129 6.96 0.19 0.04
CA LEU A 129 6.27 -0.90 -0.65
C LEU A 129 7.02 -2.24 -0.51
N GLY A 130 8.36 -2.22 -0.44
CA GLY A 130 9.18 -3.41 -0.20
C GLY A 130 8.89 -4.03 1.18
N TRP A 131 8.81 -3.20 2.23
CA TRP A 131 8.45 -3.67 3.58
C TRP A 131 7.00 -4.17 3.64
N ILE A 132 6.06 -3.48 2.98
CA ILE A 132 4.67 -3.95 2.85
C ILE A 132 4.63 -5.30 2.12
N PHE A 133 5.46 -5.48 1.09
CA PHE A 133 5.52 -6.74 0.36
C PHE A 133 6.00 -7.91 1.22
N LEU A 134 6.84 -7.70 2.24
CA LEU A 134 7.24 -8.79 3.16
C LEU A 134 6.05 -9.43 3.87
N MET A 135 4.95 -8.69 4.07
CA MET A 135 3.70 -9.23 4.62
C MET A 135 3.09 -10.32 3.71
N PHE A 136 3.46 -10.38 2.42
CA PHE A 136 3.08 -11.48 1.53
C PHE A 136 3.66 -12.81 2.00
N PHE A 137 4.94 -12.85 2.37
CA PHE A 137 5.61 -14.11 2.75
C PHE A 137 5.07 -14.71 4.05
N THR A 138 4.41 -13.91 4.89
CA THR A 138 3.71 -14.41 6.08
C THR A 138 2.56 -15.38 5.76
N ARG A 139 2.09 -15.42 4.50
CA ARG A 139 1.08 -16.37 4.01
C ARG A 139 1.58 -17.81 3.90
N GLY A 140 2.89 -18.01 3.88
CA GLY A 140 3.51 -19.34 3.86
C GLY A 140 3.62 -19.98 5.24
N LEU A 141 3.14 -19.32 6.31
CA LEU A 141 3.14 -19.84 7.68
C LEU A 141 1.71 -20.11 8.19
N SER A 142 1.50 -21.28 8.81
CA SER A 142 0.18 -21.73 9.25
C SER A 142 -0.43 -20.83 10.32
N SER A 143 0.42 -20.22 11.15
CA SER A 143 -0.01 -19.28 12.18
C SER A 143 -0.46 -17.94 11.59
N THR A 144 0.34 -17.34 10.70
CA THR A 144 0.18 -15.94 10.26
C THR A 144 -0.66 -15.75 9.00
N SER A 145 -0.81 -16.79 8.18
CA SER A 145 -1.59 -16.73 6.93
C SER A 145 -3.04 -16.26 7.10
N ARG A 146 -3.72 -16.77 8.14
CA ARG A 146 -5.10 -16.41 8.48
C ARG A 146 -5.23 -14.92 8.78
N PHE A 147 -4.27 -14.38 9.53
CA PHE A 147 -4.21 -12.97 9.88
C PHE A 147 -3.91 -12.09 8.65
N SER A 148 -2.99 -12.51 7.78
CA SER A 148 -2.65 -11.79 6.54
C SER A 148 -3.84 -11.66 5.58
N ILE A 149 -4.67 -12.71 5.45
CA ILE A 149 -5.88 -12.69 4.61
C ILE A 149 -6.94 -11.77 5.20
N MET A 150 -7.11 -11.80 6.52
CA MET A 150 -8.05 -10.91 7.21
C MET A 150 -7.66 -9.46 6.98
N ILE A 151 -6.38 -9.09 7.18
CA ILE A 151 -5.87 -7.74 6.91
C ILE A 151 -6.10 -7.36 5.45
N GLN A 152 -5.78 -8.24 4.50
CA GLN A 152 -5.97 -7.92 3.07
C GLN A 152 -7.44 -7.66 2.75
N LYS A 153 -8.35 -8.52 3.23
CA LYS A 153 -9.79 -8.33 3.00
C LYS A 153 -10.26 -7.02 3.61
N MET A 154 -9.90 -6.74 4.87
CA MET A 154 -10.23 -5.49 5.53
C MET A 154 -9.64 -4.26 4.80
N PHE A 155 -8.45 -4.35 4.24
CA PHE A 155 -7.85 -3.21 3.54
C PHE A 155 -8.49 -2.96 2.17
N PHE A 156 -8.75 -3.98 1.36
CA PHE A 156 -9.24 -3.78 -0.01
C PHE A 156 -10.77 -3.69 -0.11
N GLN A 157 -11.48 -4.49 0.68
CA GLN A 157 -12.93 -4.54 0.62
C GLN A 157 -13.56 -3.46 1.49
N ASP A 158 -12.95 -3.15 2.63
CA ASP A 158 -13.65 -2.45 3.70
C ASP A 158 -13.13 -1.01 3.84
N LEU A 159 -11.80 -0.82 3.83
CA LEU A 159 -11.17 0.50 3.91
C LEU A 159 -11.37 1.35 2.64
N MET A 160 -11.40 0.76 1.43
CA MET A 160 -11.49 1.54 0.18
C MET A 160 -12.82 2.31 0.04
N TYR A 161 -13.96 1.66 0.32
CA TYR A 161 -15.26 2.35 0.30
C TYR A 161 -15.31 3.43 1.38
N PHE A 162 -14.73 3.14 2.53
CA PHE A 162 -14.70 4.07 3.63
C PHE A 162 -13.85 5.32 3.32
N VAL A 163 -12.64 5.15 2.81
CA VAL A 163 -11.77 6.24 2.36
C VAL A 163 -12.47 7.06 1.28
N ALA A 164 -13.22 6.44 0.36
CA ALA A 164 -13.97 7.17 -0.65
C ALA A 164 -15.06 8.09 -0.03
N ILE A 165 -15.84 7.59 0.93
CA ILE A 165 -16.83 8.39 1.66
C ILE A 165 -16.14 9.51 2.45
N PHE A 166 -15.04 9.20 3.14
CA PHE A 166 -14.26 10.17 3.88
C PHE A 166 -13.72 11.30 2.99
N VAL A 167 -13.14 10.96 1.83
CA VAL A 167 -12.64 11.95 0.87
C VAL A 167 -13.78 12.83 0.34
N LEU A 168 -14.96 12.28 0.07
CA LEU A 168 -16.12 13.05 -0.35
C LEU A 168 -16.52 14.08 0.71
N VAL A 169 -16.61 13.66 1.98
CA VAL A 169 -16.91 14.55 3.12
C VAL A 169 -15.80 15.60 3.27
N MET A 170 -14.52 15.19 3.23
CA MET A 170 -13.37 16.10 3.32
C MET A 170 -13.41 17.17 2.23
N VAL A 171 -13.68 16.81 0.98
CA VAL A 171 -13.80 17.77 -0.13
C VAL A 171 -14.93 18.76 0.12
N ALA A 172 -16.10 18.29 0.56
CA ALA A 172 -17.26 19.15 0.83
C ALA A 172 -17.00 20.16 1.97
N PHE A 173 -16.39 19.73 3.07
CA PHE A 173 -16.03 20.64 4.16
C PHE A 173 -14.87 21.57 3.78
N THR A 174 -13.91 21.10 2.98
CA THR A 174 -12.82 21.94 2.49
C THR A 174 -13.34 23.08 1.62
N THR A 175 -14.26 22.81 0.69
CA THR A 175 -14.83 23.86 -0.17
C THR A 175 -15.70 24.85 0.61
N SER A 176 -16.45 24.37 1.61
CA SER A 176 -17.22 25.22 2.53
C SER A 176 -16.32 26.17 3.33
N VAL A 177 -15.25 25.64 3.92
CA VAL A 177 -14.30 26.44 4.69
C VAL A 177 -13.52 27.40 3.79
N MET A 178 -13.16 26.98 2.57
CA MET A 178 -12.54 27.86 1.57
C MET A 178 -13.44 29.08 1.27
N ALA A 179 -14.75 28.89 1.18
CA ALA A 179 -15.70 29.99 0.99
C ALA A 179 -15.69 30.98 2.16
N MET A 180 -15.55 30.50 3.41
CA MET A 180 -15.45 31.35 4.61
C MET A 180 -14.15 32.16 4.68
N PHE A 181 -13.08 31.66 4.06
CA PHE A 181 -11.78 32.34 3.99
C PHE A 181 -11.60 33.27 2.79
N SER A 182 -12.52 33.23 1.82
CA SER A 182 -12.44 33.98 0.56
C SER A 182 -12.16 35.48 0.72
N ASN A 183 -12.64 36.10 1.81
CA ASN A 183 -12.50 37.54 2.07
C ASN A 183 -11.42 37.91 3.10
N VAL A 184 -11.02 36.98 3.98
CA VAL A 184 -10.07 37.25 5.08
C VAL A 184 -8.64 36.94 4.66
N VAL A 185 -8.48 35.90 3.87
CA VAL A 185 -7.18 35.32 3.60
C VAL A 185 -6.78 35.77 2.18
N ARG A 186 -5.95 36.83 2.08
CA ARG A 186 -5.16 37.15 0.86
C ARG A 186 -4.13 36.06 0.53
N MET A 187 -4.40 34.82 0.92
CA MET A 187 -3.51 33.70 0.73
C MET A 187 -4.10 32.85 -0.38
N ARG A 188 -3.32 32.82 -1.45
CA ARG A 188 -3.19 31.74 -2.42
C ARG A 188 -2.79 30.43 -1.71
N ALA A 189 -3.45 30.07 -0.61
CA ALA A 189 -3.37 28.73 -0.06
C ALA A 189 -4.12 27.85 -1.07
N GLY A 190 -3.37 27.07 -1.85
CA GLY A 190 -3.97 26.16 -2.80
C GLY A 190 -4.95 25.23 -2.08
N VAL A 191 -6.02 24.83 -2.77
CA VAL A 191 -7.03 23.89 -2.25
C VAL A 191 -6.37 22.66 -1.60
N ALA A 192 -5.25 22.19 -2.14
CA ALA A 192 -4.45 21.10 -1.58
C ALA A 192 -3.91 21.36 -0.17
N ASN A 193 -3.47 22.58 0.15
CA ASN A 193 -2.96 22.94 1.47
C ASN A 193 -4.08 22.93 2.51
N LEU A 194 -5.26 23.41 2.12
CA LEU A 194 -6.44 23.39 2.99
C LEU A 194 -6.96 21.95 3.16
N MET A 195 -6.98 21.14 2.09
CA MET A 195 -7.30 19.70 2.20
C MET A 195 -6.35 18.97 3.15
N PHE A 196 -5.04 19.25 3.06
CA PHE A 196 -4.05 18.67 3.97
C PHE A 196 -4.27 19.12 5.42
N ALA A 197 -4.56 20.40 5.64
CA ALA A 197 -4.92 20.91 6.98
C ALA A 197 -6.20 20.23 7.52
N MET A 198 -7.23 20.04 6.68
CA MET A 198 -8.46 19.34 7.06
C MET A 198 -8.22 17.86 7.37
N LEU A 199 -7.34 17.18 6.63
CA LEU A 199 -6.96 15.80 6.92
C LEU A 199 -6.25 15.71 8.29
N ASN A 200 -5.29 16.61 8.54
CA ASN A 200 -4.55 16.64 9.80
C ASN A 200 -5.48 16.91 10.99
N ILE A 201 -6.52 17.73 10.85
CA ILE A 201 -7.48 18.00 11.93
C ILE A 201 -8.25 16.73 12.37
N VAL A 202 -8.46 15.77 11.45
CA VAL A 202 -9.16 14.51 11.79
C VAL A 202 -8.20 13.45 12.32
N VAL A 203 -6.97 13.39 11.78
CA VAL A 203 -5.98 12.36 12.11
C VAL A 203 -5.17 12.72 13.35
N GLU A 204 -4.83 14.00 13.52
CA GLU A 204 -4.01 14.52 14.59
C GLU A 204 -4.92 15.22 15.63
N ILE A 205 -4.78 14.84 16.91
CA ILE A 205 -5.33 15.62 18.03
C ILE A 205 -4.39 16.83 18.25
N LYS A 206 -4.17 17.63 17.21
CA LYS A 206 -3.34 18.84 17.32
C LYS A 206 -4.18 19.96 17.94
N ASP A 207 -3.54 20.78 18.78
CA ASP A 207 -4.15 21.97 19.37
C ASP A 207 -4.78 22.83 18.26
N LYS A 208 -6.09 23.07 18.38
CA LYS A 208 -6.92 23.81 17.39
C LYS A 208 -6.66 25.32 17.41
N ASP A 209 -5.65 25.76 18.15
CA ASP A 209 -5.46 27.14 18.55
C ASP A 209 -4.80 28.01 17.47
N ASP A 210 -4.20 27.41 16.44
CA ASP A 210 -3.50 28.11 15.35
C ASP A 210 -4.33 28.22 14.05
N ILE A 211 -5.62 27.88 14.07
CA ILE A 211 -6.46 27.99 12.86
C ILE A 211 -6.84 29.46 12.67
N PRO A 212 -6.43 30.13 11.57
CA PRO A 212 -6.87 31.48 11.31
C PRO A 212 -8.40 31.49 11.26
N LEU A 213 -9.05 32.34 12.04
CA LEU A 213 -10.50 32.37 12.07
C LEU A 213 -11.01 33.04 10.78
N GLY A 214 -11.98 32.42 10.11
CA GLY A 214 -12.55 32.91 8.85
C GLY A 214 -13.34 34.20 9.02
N SER A 215 -13.99 34.65 7.94
CA SER A 215 -14.81 35.89 7.94
C SER A 215 -15.83 35.91 9.08
N PHE A 216 -16.35 34.73 9.44
CA PHE A 216 -17.20 34.51 10.60
C PHE A 216 -16.54 33.47 11.52
N PRO A 217 -15.88 33.91 12.62
CA PRO A 217 -15.10 33.04 13.50
C PRO A 217 -15.93 31.91 14.10
N ASP A 218 -17.07 32.25 14.71
CA ASP A 218 -17.94 31.30 15.42
C ASP A 218 -18.52 30.22 14.50
N PHE A 219 -18.93 30.63 13.29
CA PHE A 219 -19.48 29.71 12.30
C PHE A 219 -18.41 28.78 11.73
N THR A 220 -17.20 29.31 11.45
CA THR A 220 -16.07 28.52 10.96
C THR A 220 -15.63 27.48 12.00
N GLN A 221 -15.58 27.87 13.27
CA GLN A 221 -15.28 26.97 14.38
C GLN A 221 -16.35 25.87 14.51
N GLY A 222 -17.63 26.22 14.40
CA GLY A 222 -18.73 25.25 14.39
C GLY A 222 -18.63 24.23 13.26
N LEU A 223 -18.31 24.68 12.04
CA LEU A 223 -18.08 23.80 10.88
C LEU A 223 -16.93 22.82 11.10
N ILE A 224 -15.81 23.29 11.63
CA ILE A 224 -14.63 22.45 11.91
C ILE A 224 -14.96 21.41 12.98
N ILE A 225 -15.65 21.79 14.06
CA ILE A 225 -16.08 20.85 15.11
C ILE A 225 -17.01 19.79 14.53
N CYS A 226 -18.01 20.19 13.74
CA CYS A 226 -18.94 19.27 13.09
C CYS A 226 -18.20 18.28 12.17
N TYR A 227 -17.26 18.79 11.35
CA TYR A 227 -16.40 17.98 10.50
C TYR A 227 -15.56 16.97 11.29
N THR A 228 -14.87 17.40 12.36
CA THR A 228 -14.07 16.49 13.20
C THR A 228 -14.94 15.42 13.85
N THR A 229 -16.10 15.78 14.40
CA THR A 229 -17.01 14.82 15.05
C THR A 229 -17.54 13.79 14.05
N ILE A 230 -18.01 14.23 12.89
CA ILE A 230 -18.46 13.34 11.82
C ILE A 230 -17.30 12.44 11.35
N GLY A 231 -16.12 13.02 11.12
CA GLY A 231 -14.92 12.30 10.70
C GLY A 231 -14.53 11.20 11.67
N VAL A 232 -14.47 11.50 12.97
CA VAL A 232 -14.13 10.50 14.01
C VAL A 232 -15.19 9.41 14.10
N ILE A 233 -16.48 9.76 14.07
CA ILE A 233 -17.56 8.76 14.11
C ILE A 233 -17.50 7.84 12.89
N LEU A 234 -17.26 8.41 11.70
CA LEU A 234 -17.11 7.64 10.46
C LEU A 234 -15.89 6.70 10.55
N MET A 235 -14.72 7.20 10.95
CA MET A 235 -13.50 6.40 11.16
C MET A 235 -13.72 5.26 12.16
N LEU A 236 -14.35 5.55 13.29
CA LEU A 236 -14.55 4.60 14.38
C LEU A 236 -15.59 3.53 14.03
N ASN A 237 -16.72 3.91 13.45
CA ASN A 237 -17.82 3.00 13.12
C ASN A 237 -17.39 1.95 12.08
N MET A 238 -16.56 2.33 11.11
CA MET A 238 -16.07 1.40 10.10
C MET A 238 -14.90 0.54 10.59
N LEU A 239 -14.03 1.07 11.47
CA LEU A 239 -12.95 0.29 12.09
C LEU A 239 -13.50 -0.89 12.92
N ILE A 240 -14.64 -0.71 13.61
CA ILE A 240 -15.20 -1.70 14.53
C ILE A 240 -16.19 -2.66 13.84
N ALA A 241 -17.15 -2.16 13.08
CA ALA A 241 -18.24 -2.98 12.53
C ALA A 241 -17.76 -4.01 11.52
N MET A 242 -16.74 -3.64 10.75
CA MET A 242 -16.33 -4.39 9.58
C MET A 242 -15.17 -5.36 9.89
N MET A 243 -14.33 -5.02 10.88
CA MET A 243 -13.41 -5.99 11.45
C MET A 243 -14.15 -7.19 12.05
N ASN A 244 -15.25 -6.94 12.78
CA ASN A 244 -15.92 -7.99 13.53
C ASN A 244 -16.63 -9.03 12.63
N THR A 245 -17.35 -8.59 11.60
CA THR A 245 -18.10 -9.49 10.70
C THR A 245 -17.19 -10.28 9.75
N SER A 246 -16.18 -9.62 9.16
CA SER A 246 -15.18 -10.27 8.31
C SER A 246 -14.28 -11.21 9.12
N TYR A 247 -13.92 -10.84 10.35
CA TYR A 247 -13.15 -11.70 11.25
C TYR A 247 -13.92 -12.97 11.58
N GLU A 248 -15.18 -12.87 12.00
CA GLU A 248 -16.01 -14.02 12.35
C GLU A 248 -16.22 -14.97 11.17
N ALA A 249 -16.47 -14.46 9.96
CA ALA A 249 -16.61 -15.29 8.75
C ALA A 249 -15.32 -16.07 8.40
N VAL A 250 -14.15 -15.43 8.52
CA VAL A 250 -12.85 -16.09 8.33
C VAL A 250 -12.55 -17.05 9.48
N ARG A 251 -13.02 -16.73 10.70
CA ARG A 251 -12.81 -17.55 11.90
C ARG A 251 -13.53 -18.90 11.82
N LEU A 252 -14.68 -18.95 11.15
CA LEU A 252 -15.48 -20.17 10.97
C LEU A 252 -14.98 -21.04 9.81
N THR A 253 -14.24 -20.49 8.84
CA THR A 253 -13.81 -21.17 7.60
C THR A 253 -12.32 -21.62 7.63
N LYS A 254 -11.72 -21.72 8.82
CA LYS A 254 -10.25 -21.67 9.06
C LYS A 254 -9.37 -22.69 8.34
N GLU A 255 -9.74 -23.96 8.24
CA GLU A 255 -8.82 -25.02 7.76
C GLU A 255 -8.59 -25.00 6.25
N ASN A 256 -9.62 -24.65 5.48
CA ASN A 256 -9.55 -24.68 4.02
C ASN A 256 -8.80 -23.47 3.46
N ILE A 257 -8.90 -22.31 4.11
CA ILE A 257 -8.29 -21.06 3.64
C ILE A 257 -6.75 -21.13 3.68
N TRP A 258 -6.17 -21.69 4.75
CA TRP A 258 -4.73 -21.85 4.85
C TRP A 258 -4.18 -22.77 3.74
N LYS A 259 -4.79 -23.95 3.56
CA LYS A 259 -4.40 -24.90 2.52
C LYS A 259 -4.53 -24.28 1.12
N GLN A 260 -5.56 -23.48 0.89
CA GLN A 260 -5.76 -22.75 -0.35
C GLN A 260 -4.67 -21.69 -0.60
N GLN A 261 -4.24 -20.94 0.42
CA GLN A 261 -3.13 -19.99 0.28
C GLN A 261 -1.80 -20.68 0.02
N GLN A 262 -1.53 -21.77 0.75
CA GLN A 262 -0.32 -22.55 0.55
C GLN A 262 -0.26 -23.10 -0.88
N LEU A 263 -1.36 -23.62 -1.41
CA LEU A 263 -1.47 -24.07 -2.79
C LEU A 263 -1.27 -22.92 -3.79
N SER A 264 -1.88 -21.75 -3.54
CA SER A 264 -1.73 -20.56 -4.39
C SER A 264 -0.27 -20.09 -4.48
N VAL A 265 0.42 -20.00 -3.34
CA VAL A 265 1.84 -19.64 -3.28
C VAL A 265 2.71 -20.70 -3.96
N LEU A 266 2.43 -21.99 -3.73
CA LEU A 266 3.13 -23.10 -4.37
C LEU A 266 3.01 -23.04 -5.89
N LEU A 267 1.80 -22.92 -6.43
CA LEU A 267 1.55 -22.80 -7.87
C LEU A 267 2.22 -21.55 -8.48
N MET A 268 2.24 -20.44 -7.74
CA MET A 268 2.95 -19.23 -8.17
C MET A 268 4.46 -19.46 -8.27
N ILE A 269 5.05 -20.14 -7.29
CA ILE A 269 6.48 -20.48 -7.28
C ILE A 269 6.80 -21.48 -8.40
N GLU A 270 5.98 -22.52 -8.58
CA GLU A 270 6.14 -23.53 -9.62
C GLU A 270 6.12 -22.91 -11.03
N ARG A 271 5.17 -22.00 -11.28
CA ARG A 271 5.09 -21.26 -12.54
C ARG A 271 6.32 -20.39 -12.80
N ARG A 272 6.84 -19.69 -11.79
CA ARG A 272 8.01 -18.81 -11.94
C ARG A 272 9.34 -19.56 -12.00
N LEU A 273 9.45 -20.72 -11.36
CA LEU A 273 10.62 -21.59 -11.39
C LEU A 273 10.59 -22.62 -12.53
N PHE A 274 9.88 -22.34 -13.63
CA PHE A 274 9.74 -23.27 -14.75
C PHE A 274 11.09 -23.71 -15.37
N TRP A 275 12.14 -22.91 -15.22
CA TRP A 275 13.50 -23.19 -15.67
C TRP A 275 14.18 -24.27 -14.80
N CYS A 276 13.73 -24.42 -13.55
CA CYS A 276 14.19 -25.45 -12.61
C CYS A 276 13.29 -26.69 -12.67
N ARG A 277 13.06 -27.23 -13.88
CA ARG A 277 12.21 -28.41 -14.13
C ARG A 277 12.57 -29.63 -13.26
N ARG A 278 13.85 -29.77 -12.88
CA ARG A 278 14.31 -30.84 -11.97
C ARG A 278 13.68 -30.78 -10.57
N VAL A 279 13.35 -29.58 -10.07
CA VAL A 279 12.69 -29.40 -8.76
C VAL A 279 11.21 -29.76 -8.86
N CYS A 280 10.54 -29.38 -9.96
CA CYS A 280 9.15 -29.77 -10.23
C CYS A 280 9.00 -31.29 -10.41
N LEU A 281 9.90 -31.91 -11.17
CA LEU A 281 9.94 -33.38 -11.32
C LEU A 281 10.12 -34.10 -9.98
N LYS A 282 10.81 -33.48 -9.00
CA LYS A 282 10.97 -34.03 -7.65
C LYS A 282 9.66 -33.95 -6.84
N SER A 283 8.87 -32.89 -7.04
CA SER A 283 7.51 -32.77 -6.50
C SER A 283 6.56 -33.81 -7.12
N GLU A 284 6.74 -34.10 -8.41
CA GLU A 284 5.93 -35.06 -9.16
C GLU A 284 6.28 -36.54 -8.93
N CYS A 285 7.31 -36.86 -8.13
CA CYS A 285 7.79 -38.24 -7.95
C CYS A 285 6.75 -39.23 -7.40
N LYS A 286 5.67 -38.73 -6.78
CA LYS A 286 4.57 -39.55 -6.25
C LYS A 286 3.34 -39.60 -7.17
N LEU A 287 3.40 -38.95 -8.32
CA LEU A 287 2.34 -38.96 -9.31
C LEU A 287 2.56 -40.08 -10.32
N TRP A 288 1.54 -40.90 -10.50
CA TRP A 288 1.51 -41.96 -11.50
C TRP A 288 0.81 -41.44 -12.75
N TYR A 289 1.43 -41.61 -13.91
CA TYR A 289 0.84 -41.21 -15.18
C TYR A 289 0.31 -42.44 -15.90
N LYS A 290 -0.98 -42.43 -16.28
CA LYS A 290 -1.57 -43.45 -17.16
C LYS A 290 -1.96 -42.81 -18.48
N GLN A 291 -1.40 -43.33 -19.55
CA GLN A 291 -1.72 -42.91 -20.92
C GLN A 291 -3.02 -43.58 -21.37
N TRP A 292 -3.92 -42.79 -21.95
CA TRP A 292 -5.16 -43.24 -22.58
C TRP A 292 -5.21 -42.73 -24.03
N ASP A 293 -6.07 -43.32 -24.86
CA ASP A 293 -6.23 -42.96 -26.28
C ASP A 293 -6.60 -41.48 -26.51
N HIS A 294 -7.12 -40.79 -25.50
CA HIS A 294 -7.48 -39.36 -25.56
C HIS A 294 -6.61 -38.44 -24.69
N GLY A 295 -5.50 -38.95 -24.12
CA GLY A 295 -4.53 -38.13 -23.38
C GLY A 295 -3.96 -38.80 -22.12
N THR A 296 -3.00 -38.13 -21.50
CA THR A 296 -2.32 -38.60 -20.29
C THR A 296 -3.02 -38.08 -19.05
N ARG A 297 -3.39 -38.95 -18.11
CA ARG A 297 -3.96 -38.56 -16.80
C ARG A 297 -2.95 -38.84 -15.69
N ALA A 298 -2.84 -37.92 -14.74
CA ALA A 298 -2.02 -38.07 -13.54
C ALA A 298 -2.87 -38.57 -12.36
N TYR A 299 -2.33 -39.47 -11.55
CA TYR A 299 -2.96 -40.07 -10.39
C TYR A 299 -2.08 -39.85 -9.17
N ILE A 300 -2.70 -39.47 -8.06
CA ILE A 300 -2.05 -39.32 -6.76
C ILE A 300 -2.43 -40.54 -5.94
N ASP A 301 -1.45 -41.24 -5.41
CA ASP A 301 -1.70 -42.38 -4.51
C ASP A 301 -2.16 -41.87 -3.14
N VAL A 302 -3.46 -41.97 -2.88
CA VAL A 302 -4.10 -41.50 -1.63
C VAL A 302 -3.92 -42.52 -0.49
N THR A 303 -3.32 -43.69 -0.75
CA THR A 303 -3.16 -44.74 0.28
C THR A 303 -1.95 -44.56 1.19
N THR A 304 -1.08 -43.57 0.91
CA THR A 304 0.18 -43.33 1.65
C THR A 304 0.16 -42.09 2.56
N SER A 305 -1.02 -41.53 2.86
CA SER A 305 -1.19 -40.41 3.79
C SER A 305 -1.32 -40.85 5.24
#